data_AF-A0AAD6V328-F1
#
_entry.id   AF-A0AAD6V328-F1
#
_cell.length_a   1.000
_cell.length_b   1.000
_cell.length_c   1.000
_cell.angle_alpha   90.00
_cell.angle_beta   90.00
_cell.angle_gamma   90.00
#
_symmetry.space_group_name_H-M   'P 1'
#
loop_
_entity.id
_entity.type
_entity.pdbx_description
1 polymer ?
#
loop_
_entity_poly.entity_id
_entity_poly.type
_entity_poly.pdbx_seq_one_letter_code
_entity_poly.pdbx_strand_id
1 'polypeptide(L)'
;ICNCKGVENMHRTDLHDPAWTRRDVQELRRWAYAWKNATSQAEWDKIFMEHGVRWSELWRLPYWDPMRMGVVDTMHCILEGLIHYHCRKVLRIDAVVAKMKDSAGIAFEHDWVDYDARDCPADFLLKNPEAETHHIHRIQNKLVISLCDDDEDEDGSDAEDVPMPDVPDGNEPLGITEDQLFKALHRNNLTPLRWVAFSLGLDLRDAQTKADYCMKLLAWRRTKPRSGDINTFSPKTINLGHIKFIQRVISGTEKPSWVNSVPHNYGESNAGTIKADEWRTLSTLYLPIALVLLWGDRPMDQQSARFMGLLDHTMALFTA
;
A
#
# COMPACT_ATOMS: atom_id res chain seq x y z
N ILE A 1 13.95 20.51 -4.13
CA ILE A 1 13.49 19.90 -5.40
C ILE A 1 14.59 18.95 -5.88
N CYS A 2 14.27 17.80 -6.47
CA CYS A 2 15.26 16.84 -6.97
C CYS A 2 14.91 16.40 -8.40
N ASN A 3 15.77 15.61 -9.03
CA ASN A 3 15.53 15.06 -10.37
C ASN A 3 14.43 13.99 -10.41
N CYS A 4 14.06 13.42 -9.25
CA CYS A 4 12.92 12.52 -9.09
C CYS A 4 11.60 13.30 -9.20
N LYS A 5 11.17 13.57 -10.43
CA LYS A 5 9.93 14.26 -10.80
C LYS A 5 8.90 13.27 -11.36
N GLY A 6 7.64 13.70 -11.45
CA GLY A 6 6.55 12.86 -11.98
C GLY A 6 5.85 12.02 -10.92
N VAL A 7 4.66 11.52 -11.26
CA VAL A 7 3.79 10.76 -10.35
C VAL A 7 4.35 9.36 -10.10
N GLU A 8 5.03 8.80 -11.09
CA GLU A 8 5.72 7.51 -11.04
C GLU A 8 6.80 7.45 -9.95
N ASN A 9 7.38 8.59 -9.58
CA ASN A 9 8.43 8.69 -8.57
C ASN A 9 7.90 9.11 -7.18
N MET A 10 6.58 9.33 -7.01
CA MET A 10 5.97 9.97 -5.83
C MET A 10 6.14 9.20 -4.52
N HIS A 11 6.45 7.91 -4.57
CA HIS A 11 6.58 7.03 -3.40
C HIS A 11 7.95 6.35 -3.27
N ARG A 12 8.96 6.89 -3.97
CA ARG A 12 10.32 6.39 -3.84
C ARG A 12 10.85 6.62 -2.42
N THR A 13 11.40 5.57 -1.82
CA THR A 13 11.99 5.57 -0.48
C THR A 13 13.50 5.30 -0.49
N ASP A 14 14.07 5.14 -1.68
CA ASP A 14 15.47 4.80 -1.93
C ASP A 14 16.38 6.05 -1.87
N LEU A 15 16.42 6.69 -0.69
CA LEU A 15 17.13 7.96 -0.46
C LEU A 15 18.62 7.96 -0.83
N HIS A 16 19.23 6.77 -0.95
CA HIS A 16 20.62 6.58 -1.35
C HIS A 16 20.84 6.52 -2.86
N ASP A 17 19.78 6.47 -3.67
CA ASP A 17 19.88 6.43 -5.12
C ASP A 17 20.50 7.76 -5.65
N PRO A 18 21.51 7.69 -6.54
CA PRO A 18 22.12 8.88 -7.16
C PRO A 18 21.14 9.81 -7.89
N ALA A 19 19.94 9.34 -8.24
CA ALA A 19 18.87 10.13 -8.84
C ALA A 19 18.32 11.21 -7.91
N TRP A 20 18.52 11.10 -6.59
CA TRP A 20 18.16 12.12 -5.59
C TRP A 20 19.12 13.34 -5.62
N THR A 21 19.47 13.79 -6.81
CA THR A 21 20.32 14.95 -7.06
C THR A 21 19.48 16.23 -7.17
N ARG A 22 20.08 17.34 -6.72
CA ARG A 22 19.49 18.68 -6.91
C ARG A 22 19.48 19.02 -8.39
N ARG A 23 18.39 19.62 -8.84
CA ARG A 23 18.26 20.17 -10.19
C ARG A 23 19.08 21.44 -10.37
N ASP A 24 19.46 21.70 -11.62
CA ASP A 24 20.15 22.94 -11.99
C ASP A 24 19.19 24.13 -12.03
N VAL A 25 19.56 25.22 -11.36
CA VAL A 25 18.72 26.41 -11.21
C VAL A 25 18.57 27.16 -12.54
N GLN A 26 19.62 27.19 -13.36
CA GLN A 26 19.56 27.88 -14.66
C GLN A 26 18.64 27.14 -15.62
N GLU A 27 18.67 25.81 -15.59
CA GLU A 27 17.76 24.98 -16.35
C GLU A 27 16.29 25.19 -15.91
N LEU A 28 16.03 25.18 -14.60
CA LEU A 28 14.69 25.48 -14.08
C LEU A 28 14.22 26.87 -14.51
N ARG A 29 15.10 27.88 -14.46
CA ARG A 29 14.80 29.25 -14.89
C ARG A 29 14.47 29.28 -16.38
N ARG A 30 15.28 28.64 -17.22
CA ARG A 30 15.03 28.53 -18.67
C ARG A 30 13.64 27.97 -18.94
N TRP A 31 13.27 26.87 -18.28
CA TRP A 31 11.96 26.24 -18.46
C TRP A 31 10.80 27.05 -17.87
N ALA A 32 11.01 27.77 -16.77
CA ALA A 32 10.01 28.69 -16.24
C ALA A 32 9.68 29.84 -17.22
N TYR A 33 10.70 30.40 -17.88
CA TYR A 33 10.51 31.43 -18.91
C TYR A 33 9.90 30.85 -20.20
N ALA A 34 10.28 29.63 -20.60
CA ALA A 34 9.63 28.94 -21.70
C ALA A 34 8.13 28.72 -21.41
N TRP A 35 7.79 28.27 -20.20
CA TRP A 35 6.41 28.13 -19.75
C TRP A 35 5.68 29.47 -19.78
N LYS A 36 6.30 30.57 -19.35
CA LYS A 36 5.71 31.92 -19.40
C LYS A 36 5.41 32.39 -20.83
N ASN A 37 6.33 32.12 -21.75
CA ASN A 37 6.27 32.61 -23.13
C ASN A 37 5.48 31.68 -24.06
N ALA A 38 5.14 30.48 -23.61
CA ALA A 38 4.31 29.55 -24.35
C ALA A 38 2.92 30.14 -24.62
N THR A 39 2.41 29.87 -25.81
CA THR A 39 1.24 30.57 -26.37
C THR A 39 -0.05 29.78 -26.24
N SER A 40 0.03 28.53 -25.78
CA SER A 40 -1.10 27.63 -25.65
C SER A 40 -1.07 26.83 -24.35
N GLN A 41 -2.25 26.46 -23.86
CA GLN A 41 -2.40 25.59 -22.69
C GLN A 41 -1.71 24.23 -22.90
N ALA A 42 -1.79 23.66 -24.11
CA ALA A 42 -1.15 22.39 -24.43
C ALA A 42 0.39 22.47 -24.29
N GLU A 43 0.98 23.60 -24.66
CA GLU A 43 2.41 23.85 -24.50
C GLU A 43 2.78 24.04 -23.02
N TRP A 44 1.94 24.74 -22.24
CA TRP A 44 2.11 24.83 -20.78
C TRP A 44 2.11 23.47 -20.10
N ASP A 45 1.14 22.63 -20.43
CA ASP A 45 0.97 21.32 -19.82
C ASP A 45 2.13 20.40 -20.21
N LYS A 46 2.58 20.47 -21.48
CA LYS A 46 3.76 19.74 -21.95
C LYS A 46 5.02 20.13 -21.19
N ILE A 47 5.31 21.43 -21.08
CA ILE A 47 6.50 21.92 -20.35
C ILE A 47 6.42 21.52 -18.87
N PHE A 48 5.24 21.63 -18.26
CA PHE A 48 5.05 21.23 -16.87
C PHE A 48 5.22 19.72 -16.67
N MET A 49 4.70 18.88 -17.56
CA MET A 49 4.90 17.43 -17.49
C MET A 49 6.37 17.05 -17.68
N GLU A 50 7.04 17.59 -18.69
CA GLU A 50 8.43 17.24 -19.01
C GLU A 50 9.41 17.80 -17.98
N HIS A 51 9.17 19.00 -17.46
CA HIS A 51 10.15 19.72 -16.63
C HIS A 51 9.69 20.03 -15.21
N GLY A 52 8.42 19.83 -14.84
CA GLY A 52 7.92 20.03 -13.47
C GLY A 52 8.01 21.46 -12.95
N VAL A 53 8.03 22.47 -13.83
CA VAL A 53 8.19 23.88 -13.46
C VAL A 53 7.10 24.73 -14.08
N ARG A 54 6.59 25.70 -13.31
CA ARG A 54 5.68 26.76 -13.77
C ARG A 54 6.32 28.14 -13.57
N TRP A 55 5.85 29.12 -14.32
CA TRP A 55 6.22 30.51 -14.06
C TRP A 55 5.68 30.98 -12.71
N SER A 56 6.46 31.82 -12.04
CA SER A 56 6.07 32.64 -10.90
C SER A 56 6.87 33.93 -10.97
N GLU A 57 6.36 35.00 -10.37
CA GLU A 57 7.06 36.29 -10.37
C GLU A 57 8.39 36.25 -9.60
N LEU A 58 8.59 35.25 -8.71
CA LEU A 58 9.85 35.04 -8.00
C LEU A 58 11.03 34.79 -8.94
N TRP A 59 10.80 34.23 -10.14
CA TRP A 59 11.85 34.01 -11.14
C TRP A 59 12.48 35.30 -11.67
N ARG A 60 11.84 36.47 -11.47
CA ARG A 60 12.45 37.77 -11.79
C ARG A 60 13.57 38.16 -10.83
N LEU A 61 13.58 37.62 -9.62
CA LEU A 61 14.57 37.95 -8.61
C LEU A 61 15.88 37.23 -8.97
N PRO A 62 17.00 37.95 -9.23
CA PRO A 62 18.23 37.32 -9.70
C PRO A 62 18.76 36.23 -8.76
N TYR A 63 18.56 36.44 -7.45
CA TYR A 63 18.99 35.56 -6.38
C TYR A 63 18.02 34.40 -6.09
N TRP A 64 16.82 34.39 -6.68
CA TRP A 64 15.84 33.33 -6.38
C TRP A 64 16.34 31.97 -6.84
N ASP A 65 16.45 31.07 -5.88
CA ASP A 65 16.81 29.67 -6.05
C ASP A 65 15.79 28.79 -5.31
N PRO A 66 14.80 28.22 -6.01
CA PRO A 66 13.77 27.39 -5.36
C PRO A 66 14.33 26.09 -4.77
N MET A 67 15.56 25.71 -5.12
CA MET A 67 16.22 24.53 -4.56
C MET A 67 16.68 24.74 -3.12
N ARG A 68 16.95 26.00 -2.77
CA ARG A 68 17.50 26.42 -1.47
C ARG A 68 16.54 27.28 -0.67
N MET A 69 15.64 27.98 -1.35
CA MET A 69 14.73 28.99 -0.79
C MET A 69 13.26 28.54 -0.82
N GLY A 70 12.98 27.36 -1.37
CA GLY A 70 11.64 26.76 -1.34
C GLY A 70 11.29 26.34 0.07
N VAL A 71 10.27 27.00 0.65
CA VAL A 71 9.67 26.57 1.92
C VAL A 71 8.73 25.40 1.64
N VAL A 72 8.85 24.33 2.42
CA VAL A 72 7.92 23.20 2.35
C VAL A 72 6.57 23.68 2.86
N ASP A 73 5.55 23.59 2.01
CA ASP A 73 4.20 23.99 2.41
C ASP A 73 3.63 22.95 3.39
N THR A 74 3.41 23.39 4.62
CA THR A 74 2.91 22.53 5.70
C THR A 74 1.53 21.96 5.35
N MET A 75 0.70 22.74 4.66
CA MET A 75 -0.68 22.36 4.39
C MET A 75 -0.78 21.22 3.38
N HIS A 76 -0.23 21.39 2.17
CA HIS A 76 -0.37 20.40 1.11
C HIS A 76 0.71 19.33 1.16
N CYS A 77 1.94 19.63 1.58
CA CYS A 77 2.99 18.61 1.64
C CYS A 77 2.87 17.74 2.88
N ILE A 78 2.61 18.33 4.05
CA ILE A 78 2.59 17.58 5.32
C ILE A 78 1.18 17.08 5.62
N LEU A 79 0.19 17.97 5.74
CA LEU A 79 -1.15 17.58 6.20
C LEU A 79 -1.92 16.79 5.12
N GLU A 80 -2.17 17.39 3.95
CA GLU A 80 -2.92 16.73 2.86
C GLU A 80 -2.07 15.76 2.03
N GLY A 81 -0.75 15.80 2.20
CA GLY A 81 0.21 14.92 1.56
C GLY A 81 0.59 13.75 2.45
N LEU A 82 1.61 13.93 3.29
CA LEU A 82 2.21 12.87 4.10
C LEU A 82 1.25 12.27 5.14
N ILE A 83 0.57 13.08 5.94
CA ILE A 83 -0.34 12.59 6.99
C ILE A 83 -1.54 11.89 6.37
N HIS A 84 -2.13 12.49 5.35
CA HIS A 84 -3.21 11.87 4.58
C HIS A 84 -2.78 10.52 3.99
N TYR A 85 -1.63 10.46 3.32
CA TYR A 85 -1.09 9.22 2.76
C TYR A 85 -0.84 8.18 3.85
N HIS A 86 -0.21 8.59 4.95
CA HIS A 86 0.09 7.72 6.09
C HIS A 86 -1.20 7.11 6.65
N CYS A 87 -2.21 7.93 6.93
CA CYS A 87 -3.47 7.45 7.50
C CYS A 87 -4.26 6.55 6.53
N ARG A 88 -4.31 6.89 5.23
CA ARG A 88 -5.11 6.15 4.25
C ARG A 88 -4.42 4.95 3.64
N LYS A 89 -3.10 4.98 3.46
CA LYS A 89 -2.33 3.96 2.73
C LYS A 89 -1.47 3.10 3.65
N VAL A 90 -0.83 3.70 4.64
CA VAL A 90 0.04 2.98 5.60
C VAL A 90 -0.81 2.36 6.71
N LEU A 91 -1.57 3.19 7.45
CA LEU A 91 -2.48 2.72 8.50
C LEU A 91 -3.74 2.06 7.94
N ARG A 92 -4.15 2.43 6.73
CA ARG A 92 -5.38 1.95 6.07
C ARG A 92 -6.64 2.24 6.90
N ILE A 93 -6.75 3.43 7.48
CA ILE A 93 -7.97 3.90 8.15
C ILE A 93 -9.03 4.21 7.09
N ASP A 94 -9.68 3.16 6.62
CA ASP A 94 -10.72 3.20 5.61
C ASP A 94 -11.66 2.01 5.82
N ALA A 95 -12.94 2.27 6.05
CA ALA A 95 -13.93 1.25 6.39
C ALA A 95 -14.20 0.28 5.24
N VAL A 96 -14.05 0.72 3.99
CA VAL A 96 -14.19 -0.15 2.81
C VAL A 96 -13.00 -1.11 2.77
N VAL A 97 -11.80 -0.59 2.98
CA VAL A 97 -10.59 -1.43 3.07
C VAL A 97 -10.73 -2.37 4.25
N ALA A 98 -11.04 -1.89 5.46
CA ALA A 98 -11.14 -2.70 6.68
C ALA A 98 -12.19 -3.83 6.61
N LYS A 99 -13.25 -3.68 5.82
CA LYS A 99 -14.26 -4.73 5.59
C LYS A 99 -13.80 -5.87 4.68
N MET A 100 -12.81 -5.63 3.80
CA MET A 100 -12.30 -6.72 2.98
C MET A 100 -11.62 -7.76 3.90
N LYS A 101 -11.75 -9.06 3.60
CA LYS A 101 -10.98 -10.08 4.33
C LYS A 101 -9.48 -9.78 4.21
N ASP A 102 -8.73 -10.05 5.27
CA ASP A 102 -7.27 -9.94 5.22
C ASP A 102 -6.76 -10.89 4.14
N SER A 103 -5.86 -10.39 3.30
CA SER A 103 -5.12 -11.29 2.44
C SER A 103 -4.26 -12.15 3.35
N ALA A 104 -4.34 -13.46 3.17
CA ALA A 104 -3.47 -14.38 3.86
C ALA A 104 -2.00 -13.94 3.76
N GLY A 105 -1.28 -14.07 4.87
CA GLY A 105 0.10 -13.61 4.99
C GLY A 105 1.02 -14.22 3.95
N ILE A 106 2.17 -13.60 3.70
CA ILE A 106 3.21 -14.21 2.86
C ILE A 106 3.97 -15.23 3.70
N ALA A 107 4.16 -16.44 3.17
CA ALA A 107 4.85 -17.55 3.81
C ALA A 107 6.36 -17.57 3.54
N PHE A 108 6.79 -17.14 2.36
CA PHE A 108 8.20 -17.09 1.98
C PHE A 108 8.39 -16.19 0.76
N GLU A 109 9.60 -15.68 0.57
CA GLU A 109 10.00 -15.00 -0.67
C GLU A 109 10.55 -16.01 -1.68
N HIS A 110 10.31 -15.75 -2.97
CA HIS A 110 10.81 -16.60 -4.04
C HIS A 110 11.23 -15.73 -5.23
N ASP A 111 12.45 -15.97 -5.71
CA ASP A 111 12.99 -15.32 -6.90
C ASP A 111 12.37 -15.94 -8.16
N TRP A 112 11.38 -15.26 -8.72
CA TRP A 112 10.68 -15.70 -9.91
C TRP A 112 11.48 -15.36 -11.17
N VAL A 113 11.49 -16.28 -12.14
CA VAL A 113 12.02 -16.01 -13.48
C VAL A 113 11.05 -15.10 -14.22
N ASP A 114 11.54 -14.00 -14.81
CA ASP A 114 10.70 -13.13 -15.63
C ASP A 114 10.31 -13.82 -16.94
N TYR A 115 9.11 -13.53 -17.43
CA TYR A 115 8.68 -14.01 -18.74
C TYR A 115 9.41 -13.24 -19.85
N ASP A 116 10.26 -13.89 -20.64
CA ASP A 116 10.74 -13.39 -21.94
C ASP A 116 10.21 -14.30 -23.06
N ALA A 117 9.53 -13.69 -24.04
CA ALA A 117 8.98 -14.41 -25.19
C ALA A 117 10.07 -14.99 -26.11
N ARG A 118 11.30 -14.48 -26.07
CA ARG A 118 12.42 -14.90 -26.92
C ARG A 118 13.09 -16.18 -26.43
N ASP A 119 13.11 -16.38 -25.12
CA ASP A 119 13.78 -17.51 -24.47
C ASP A 119 12.79 -18.62 -24.07
N CYS A 120 11.49 -18.42 -24.31
CA CYS A 120 10.43 -19.36 -23.98
C CYS A 120 10.23 -20.40 -25.10
N PRO A 121 10.20 -21.72 -24.79
CA PRO A 121 9.89 -22.74 -25.80
C PRO A 121 8.50 -22.56 -26.41
N ALA A 122 8.35 -22.95 -27.68
CA ALA A 122 7.14 -22.71 -28.49
C ALA A 122 5.84 -23.21 -27.82
N ASP A 123 5.91 -24.29 -27.05
CA ASP A 123 4.75 -24.88 -26.36
C ASP A 123 4.24 -24.05 -25.17
N PHE A 124 5.04 -23.11 -24.65
CA PHE A 124 4.77 -22.30 -23.47
C PHE A 124 4.63 -20.80 -23.75
N LEU A 125 4.60 -20.42 -25.03
CA LEU A 125 4.39 -19.03 -25.44
C LEU A 125 2.99 -18.54 -25.03
N LEU A 126 2.96 -17.35 -24.42
CA LEU A 126 1.72 -16.61 -24.17
C LEU A 126 1.11 -16.18 -25.49
N LYS A 127 -0.23 -16.26 -25.59
CA LYS A 127 -0.93 -15.82 -26.81
C LYS A 127 -0.88 -14.31 -26.96
N ASN A 128 -0.90 -13.60 -25.83
CA ASN A 128 -0.72 -12.16 -25.77
C ASN A 128 0.13 -11.80 -24.54
N PRO A 129 1.47 -11.69 -24.69
CA PRO A 129 2.39 -11.43 -23.58
C PRO A 129 1.99 -10.20 -22.74
N GLU A 130 1.70 -9.06 -23.38
CA GLU A 130 1.40 -7.80 -22.68
C GLU A 130 0.14 -7.90 -21.80
N ALA A 131 -0.87 -8.64 -22.27
CA ALA A 131 -2.11 -8.82 -21.54
C ALA A 131 -2.05 -9.96 -20.52
N GLU A 132 -1.14 -10.93 -20.66
CA GLU A 132 -1.13 -12.14 -19.82
C GLU A 132 -0.05 -12.14 -18.72
N THR A 133 0.96 -11.27 -18.78
CA THR A 133 2.02 -11.18 -17.74
C THR A 133 1.46 -10.89 -16.34
N HIS A 134 0.43 -10.05 -16.22
CA HIS A 134 -0.19 -9.78 -14.92
C HIS A 134 -0.87 -11.03 -14.31
N HIS A 135 -1.31 -11.99 -15.13
CA HIS A 135 -1.83 -13.27 -14.65
C HIS A 135 -0.72 -14.16 -14.09
N ILE A 136 0.50 -14.10 -14.64
CA ILE A 136 1.67 -14.81 -14.11
C ILE A 136 1.96 -14.31 -12.70
N HIS A 137 2.12 -13.00 -12.50
CA HIS A 137 2.34 -12.40 -11.19
C HIS A 137 1.22 -12.73 -10.20
N ARG A 138 -0.03 -12.77 -10.66
CA ARG A 138 -1.16 -13.16 -9.81
C ARG A 138 -1.04 -14.61 -9.31
N ILE A 139 -0.58 -15.54 -10.15
CA ILE A 139 -0.35 -16.94 -9.76
C ILE A 139 0.84 -17.04 -8.80
N GLN A 140 1.96 -16.41 -9.14
CA GLN A 140 3.17 -16.34 -8.31
C GLN A 140 2.87 -15.82 -6.90
N ASN A 141 2.15 -14.69 -6.82
CA ASN A 141 1.72 -14.09 -5.55
C ASN A 141 0.80 -15.00 -4.74
N LYS A 142 0.03 -15.91 -5.36
CA LYS A 142 -0.81 -16.88 -4.64
C LYS A 142 -0.02 -18.07 -4.12
N LEU A 143 1.07 -18.45 -4.77
CA LEU A 143 1.91 -19.57 -4.37
C LEU A 143 2.81 -19.27 -3.18
N VAL A 144 3.03 -18.00 -2.85
CA VAL A 144 3.85 -17.60 -1.69
C VAL A 144 3.02 -17.32 -0.44
N ILE A 145 1.70 -17.50 -0.47
CA ILE A 145 0.82 -17.20 0.66
C ILE A 145 0.83 -18.32 1.72
N SER A 146 0.58 -17.97 2.97
CA SER A 146 0.43 -18.87 4.13
C SER A 146 -0.73 -19.85 3.96
N LEU A 147 -0.50 -21.09 4.39
CA LEU A 147 -1.49 -22.15 4.41
C LEU A 147 -1.94 -22.42 5.85
N CYS A 148 -3.26 -22.50 6.06
CA CYS A 148 -3.85 -23.00 7.30
C CYS A 148 -4.36 -24.42 7.09
N ASP A 149 -4.57 -25.13 8.20
CA ASP A 149 -5.23 -26.43 8.19
C ASP A 149 -6.75 -26.23 8.03
N ASP A 150 -7.45 -27.25 7.53
CA ASP A 150 -8.89 -27.22 7.31
C ASP A 150 -9.62 -27.29 8.67
N ASP A 151 -9.56 -26.22 9.46
CA ASP A 151 -10.41 -26.07 10.64
C ASP A 151 -11.76 -25.48 10.22
N GLU A 152 -12.80 -26.08 10.81
CA GLU A 152 -14.23 -25.93 10.53
C GLU A 152 -14.65 -24.46 10.42
N ASP A 153 -15.60 -24.22 9.49
CA ASP A 153 -16.32 -22.98 9.26
C ASP A 153 -16.17 -21.98 10.42
N GLU A 154 -15.31 -20.98 10.24
CA GLU A 154 -15.37 -19.76 11.04
C GLU A 154 -16.70 -19.12 10.65
N ASP A 155 -17.74 -19.49 11.41
CA ASP A 155 -19.10 -18.96 11.35
C ASP A 155 -18.94 -17.47 11.12
N GLY A 156 -19.54 -16.99 10.03
CA GLY A 156 -19.63 -15.56 9.79
C GLY A 156 -20.25 -14.95 11.03
N SER A 157 -19.43 -14.30 11.86
CA SER A 157 -19.92 -13.55 12.99
C SER A 157 -20.74 -12.42 12.41
N ASP A 158 -22.03 -12.64 12.28
CA ASP A 158 -23.00 -11.57 12.20
C ASP A 158 -22.64 -10.63 13.35
N ALA A 159 -22.30 -9.40 12.99
CA ALA A 159 -22.02 -8.34 13.95
C ALA A 159 -23.34 -7.95 14.63
N GLU A 160 -23.89 -8.85 15.44
CA GLU A 160 -24.87 -8.53 16.46
C GLU A 160 -24.15 -7.86 17.62
N ASP A 161 -24.80 -6.85 18.19
CA ASP A 161 -24.35 -6.01 19.30
C ASP A 161 -23.53 -6.80 20.34
N VAL A 162 -22.20 -6.65 20.31
CA VAL A 162 -21.31 -7.15 21.35
C VAL A 162 -21.18 -6.08 22.45
N PRO A 163 -21.60 -6.36 23.69
CA PRO A 163 -21.20 -5.57 24.85
C PRO A 163 -19.68 -5.69 25.05
N MET A 164 -19.04 -4.52 25.14
CA MET A 164 -17.60 -4.20 25.24
C MET A 164 -16.62 -5.32 25.71
N PRO A 165 -15.55 -5.55 24.92
CA PRO A 165 -14.18 -5.68 25.42
C PRO A 165 -13.41 -4.35 25.19
N ASP A 166 -12.48 -4.00 26.09
CA ASP A 166 -11.87 -2.65 26.18
C ASP A 166 -10.95 -2.23 25.01
N VAL A 167 -10.46 -3.16 24.18
CA VAL A 167 -9.67 -2.85 22.97
C VAL A 167 -9.95 -3.95 21.93
N PRO A 168 -10.25 -3.64 20.66
CA PRO A 168 -10.39 -4.65 19.62
C PRO A 168 -9.06 -5.36 19.36
N ASP A 169 -9.07 -6.68 19.23
CA ASP A 169 -7.91 -7.41 18.73
C ASP A 169 -7.75 -7.21 17.22
N GLY A 170 -6.50 -7.20 16.76
CA GLY A 170 -6.20 -7.11 15.34
C GLY A 170 -6.63 -8.37 14.61
N ASN A 171 -7.00 -8.26 13.33
CA ASN A 171 -7.22 -9.44 12.50
C ASN A 171 -5.95 -10.29 12.48
N GLU A 172 -6.07 -11.58 12.79
CA GLU A 172 -5.01 -12.53 12.50
C GLU A 172 -4.99 -12.79 10.98
N PRO A 173 -3.82 -12.75 10.32
CA PRO A 173 -3.71 -13.11 8.92
C PRO A 173 -3.96 -14.61 8.78
N LEU A 174 -5.21 -15.00 8.58
CA LEU A 174 -5.62 -16.37 8.30
C LEU A 174 -4.89 -16.85 7.04
N GLY A 175 -4.30 -18.05 7.09
CA GLY A 175 -3.85 -18.73 5.89
C GLY A 175 -5.01 -19.01 4.94
N ILE A 176 -4.70 -19.43 3.71
CA ILE A 176 -5.73 -20.05 2.85
C ILE A 176 -5.60 -21.57 2.96
N THR A 177 -6.72 -22.28 2.90
CA THR A 177 -6.66 -23.74 2.83
C THR A 177 -6.13 -24.20 1.47
N GLU A 178 -5.65 -25.44 1.39
CA GLU A 178 -5.15 -26.01 0.12
C GLU A 178 -6.26 -26.04 -0.95
N ASP A 179 -7.51 -26.27 -0.55
CA ASP A 179 -8.69 -26.25 -1.41
C ASP A 179 -8.99 -24.85 -1.95
N GLN A 180 -8.86 -23.82 -1.11
CA GLN A 180 -9.02 -22.43 -1.53
C GLN A 180 -7.92 -22.03 -2.51
N LEU A 181 -6.68 -22.47 -2.27
CA LEU A 181 -5.55 -22.25 -3.19
C LEU A 181 -5.81 -22.96 -4.52
N PHE A 182 -6.27 -24.22 -4.52
CA PHE A 182 -6.62 -24.94 -5.74
C PHE A 182 -7.67 -24.19 -6.56
N LYS A 183 -8.79 -23.80 -5.93
CA LYS A 183 -9.86 -23.05 -6.58
C LYS A 183 -9.36 -21.71 -7.14
N ALA A 184 -8.47 -21.03 -6.41
CA ALA A 184 -7.87 -19.77 -6.85
C ALA A 184 -6.95 -19.96 -8.06
N LEU A 185 -6.12 -21.00 -8.09
CA LEU A 185 -5.26 -21.35 -9.23
C LEU A 185 -6.09 -21.71 -10.45
N HIS A 186 -7.12 -22.55 -10.28
CA HIS A 186 -7.97 -23.06 -11.36
C HIS A 186 -8.78 -21.97 -12.08
N ARG A 187 -9.07 -20.84 -11.42
CA ARG A 187 -9.73 -19.67 -12.02
C ARG A 187 -8.87 -18.95 -13.07
N ASN A 188 -7.55 -19.16 -13.07
CA ASN A 188 -6.65 -18.50 -14.02
C ASN A 188 -6.64 -19.17 -15.41
N ASN A 189 -6.03 -18.49 -16.37
CA ASN A 189 -5.85 -19.00 -17.72
C ASN A 189 -4.85 -20.16 -17.75
N LEU A 190 -5.03 -21.07 -18.72
CA LEU A 190 -4.17 -22.25 -18.86
C LEU A 190 -2.73 -21.86 -19.25
N THR A 191 -2.55 -20.90 -20.15
CA THR A 191 -1.22 -20.49 -20.65
C THR A 191 -0.31 -19.97 -19.53
N PRO A 192 -0.75 -19.04 -18.66
CA PRO A 192 0.04 -18.62 -17.50
C PRO A 192 0.34 -19.75 -16.51
N LEU A 193 -0.62 -20.64 -16.22
CA LEU A 193 -0.39 -21.80 -15.33
C LEU A 193 0.70 -22.74 -15.87
N ARG A 194 0.68 -22.98 -17.19
CA ARG A 194 1.68 -23.79 -17.89
C ARG A 194 3.06 -23.17 -17.80
N TRP A 195 3.17 -21.86 -18.05
CA TRP A 195 4.43 -21.15 -17.91
C TRP A 195 4.96 -21.22 -16.47
N VAL A 196 4.11 -20.97 -15.46
CA VAL A 196 4.58 -20.96 -14.05
C VAL A 196 5.11 -22.34 -13.67
N ALA A 197 4.38 -23.40 -14.03
CA ALA A 197 4.80 -24.77 -13.75
C ALA A 197 6.11 -25.13 -14.48
N PHE A 198 6.31 -24.64 -15.71
CA PHE A 198 7.56 -24.79 -16.46
C PHE A 198 8.73 -24.02 -15.81
N SER A 199 8.49 -22.76 -15.41
CA SER A 199 9.51 -21.90 -14.77
C SER A 199 10.04 -22.47 -13.45
N LEU A 200 9.21 -23.23 -12.74
CA LEU A 200 9.55 -23.94 -11.52
C LEU A 200 10.28 -25.26 -11.76
N GLY A 201 10.50 -25.65 -13.03
CA GLY A 201 11.18 -26.90 -13.40
C GLY A 201 10.36 -28.16 -13.11
N LEU A 202 9.03 -28.07 -13.06
CA LEU A 202 8.17 -29.21 -12.76
C LEU A 202 8.08 -30.16 -13.97
N ASP A 203 7.94 -31.47 -13.72
CA ASP A 203 7.71 -32.44 -14.79
C ASP A 203 6.27 -32.30 -15.33
N LEU A 204 6.11 -31.91 -16.59
CA LEU A 204 4.81 -31.62 -17.21
C LEU A 204 4.32 -32.70 -18.19
N ARG A 205 5.03 -33.83 -18.32
CA ARG A 205 4.72 -34.87 -19.33
C ARG A 205 3.28 -35.40 -19.26
N ASP A 206 2.75 -35.53 -18.05
CA ASP A 206 1.41 -36.07 -17.81
C ASP A 206 0.33 -34.99 -17.62
N ALA A 207 0.68 -33.70 -17.71
CA ALA A 207 -0.27 -32.60 -17.46
C ALA A 207 -0.94 -32.13 -18.74
N GLN A 208 -2.22 -32.45 -18.91
CA GLN A 208 -3.01 -32.07 -20.09
C GLN A 208 -4.15 -31.10 -19.73
N THR A 209 -4.65 -31.17 -18.50
CA THR A 209 -5.77 -30.35 -18.04
C THR A 209 -5.32 -29.24 -17.09
N LYS A 210 -6.13 -28.19 -16.92
CA LYS A 210 -5.89 -27.13 -15.92
C LYS A 210 -5.72 -27.71 -14.50
N ALA A 211 -6.49 -28.74 -14.16
CA ALA A 211 -6.43 -29.40 -12.87
C ALA A 211 -5.07 -30.04 -12.63
N ASP A 212 -4.47 -30.69 -13.64
CA ASP A 212 -3.15 -31.33 -13.53
C ASP A 212 -2.05 -30.30 -13.21
N TYR A 213 -2.08 -29.14 -13.87
CA TYR A 213 -1.15 -28.04 -13.57
C TYR A 213 -1.36 -27.50 -12.16
N CYS A 214 -2.61 -27.33 -11.72
CA CYS A 214 -2.90 -26.88 -10.36
C CYS A 214 -2.41 -27.88 -9.30
N MET A 215 -2.59 -29.19 -9.54
CA MET A 215 -2.09 -30.24 -8.65
C MET A 215 -0.56 -30.26 -8.57
N LYS A 216 0.14 -30.08 -9.70
CA LYS A 216 1.62 -30.00 -9.71
C LYS A 216 2.13 -28.75 -8.97
N LEU A 217 1.47 -27.60 -9.15
CA LEU A 217 1.80 -26.38 -8.42
C LEU A 217 1.52 -26.51 -6.91
N LEU A 218 0.45 -27.20 -6.52
CA LEU A 218 0.18 -27.52 -5.11
C LEU A 218 1.21 -28.48 -4.53
N ALA A 219 1.61 -29.51 -5.29
CA ALA A 219 2.65 -30.44 -4.86
C ALA A 219 3.97 -29.69 -4.62
N TRP A 220 4.33 -28.74 -5.50
CA TRP A 220 5.45 -27.83 -5.27
C TRP A 220 5.25 -26.96 -4.02
N ARG A 221 4.06 -26.36 -3.85
CA ARG A 221 3.74 -25.52 -2.67
C ARG A 221 3.90 -26.27 -1.35
N ARG A 222 3.56 -27.57 -1.30
CA ARG A 222 3.72 -28.42 -0.11
C ARG A 222 5.18 -28.63 0.30
N THR A 223 6.14 -28.41 -0.60
CA THR A 223 7.59 -28.47 -0.28
C THR A 223 8.13 -27.20 0.36
N LYS A 224 7.31 -26.14 0.48
CA LYS A 224 7.70 -24.82 0.99
C LYS A 224 7.10 -24.54 2.36
N PRO A 225 7.65 -23.59 3.15
CA PRO A 225 7.10 -23.22 4.46
C PRO A 225 5.60 -22.92 4.42
N ARG A 226 4.85 -23.41 5.41
CA ARG A 226 3.39 -23.18 5.50
C ARG A 226 3.07 -21.78 6.04
N SER A 227 3.91 -21.25 6.92
CA SER A 227 3.77 -19.92 7.53
C SER A 227 5.02 -19.07 7.28
N GLY A 228 4.84 -17.75 7.30
CA GLY A 228 5.91 -16.77 7.19
C GLY A 228 6.77 -16.70 8.44
N ASP A 229 8.01 -16.22 8.26
CA ASP A 229 8.88 -15.82 9.35
C ASP A 229 8.38 -14.52 10.00
N ILE A 230 8.95 -14.20 11.17
CA ILE A 230 8.60 -13.00 11.94
C ILE A 230 8.72 -11.69 11.14
N ASN A 231 9.59 -11.69 10.12
CA ASN A 231 9.89 -10.53 9.29
C ASN A 231 9.11 -10.50 7.97
N THR A 232 8.27 -11.50 7.67
CA THR A 232 7.59 -11.56 6.37
C THR A 232 6.44 -10.55 6.33
N PHE A 233 6.49 -9.64 5.35
CA PHE A 233 5.53 -8.54 5.17
C PHE A 233 4.09 -9.07 5.08
N SER A 234 3.22 -8.67 6.01
CA SER A 234 1.82 -9.08 6.04
C SER A 234 0.90 -7.89 6.32
N PRO A 235 0.24 -7.31 5.30
CA PRO A 235 -0.59 -6.14 5.52
C PRO A 235 -2.08 -6.45 5.59
N LYS A 236 -2.64 -6.32 6.81
CA LYS A 236 -3.73 -5.36 7.10
C LYS A 236 -3.76 -5.01 8.58
N THR A 237 -3.59 -3.73 8.89
CA THR A 237 -3.29 -3.24 10.24
C THR A 237 -4.54 -2.82 11.02
N ILE A 238 -5.57 -2.36 10.33
CA ILE A 238 -6.77 -1.75 10.92
C ILE A 238 -8.00 -2.50 10.42
N ASN A 239 -8.75 -3.07 11.37
CA ASN A 239 -10.04 -3.69 11.13
C ASN A 239 -11.18 -2.72 11.46
N LEU A 240 -12.43 -3.15 11.26
CA LEU A 240 -13.60 -2.31 11.51
C LEU A 240 -13.74 -1.93 12.99
N GLY A 241 -13.34 -2.83 13.90
CA GLY A 241 -13.30 -2.57 15.34
C GLY A 241 -12.37 -1.41 15.69
N HIS A 242 -11.15 -1.41 15.16
CA HIS A 242 -10.19 -0.30 15.32
C HIS A 242 -10.74 1.02 14.77
N ILE A 243 -11.41 1.03 13.61
CA ILE A 243 -12.04 2.25 13.07
C ILE A 243 -13.14 2.75 14.00
N LYS A 244 -14.02 1.86 14.48
CA LYS A 244 -15.08 2.23 15.42
C LYS A 244 -14.52 2.75 16.74
N PHE A 245 -13.39 2.19 17.20
CA PHE A 245 -12.67 2.70 18.35
C PHE A 245 -12.15 4.13 18.11
N ILE A 246 -11.51 4.41 16.96
CA ILE A 246 -11.07 5.76 16.59
C ILE A 246 -12.25 6.73 16.56
N GLN A 247 -13.37 6.36 15.93
CA GLN A 247 -14.58 7.18 15.87
C GLN A 247 -15.17 7.46 17.27
N ARG A 248 -15.08 6.48 18.18
CA ARG A 248 -15.47 6.65 19.59
C ARG A 248 -14.56 7.64 20.30
N VAL A 249 -13.24 7.54 20.13
CA VAL A 249 -12.28 8.51 20.69
C VAL A 249 -12.59 9.91 20.17
N ILE A 250 -12.84 10.06 18.86
CA ILE A 250 -13.22 11.35 18.26
C ILE A 250 -14.48 11.94 18.92
N SER A 251 -15.48 11.10 19.16
CA SER A 251 -16.77 11.53 19.70
C SER A 251 -16.76 11.76 21.22
N GLY A 252 -15.94 11.01 21.96
CA GLY A 252 -15.87 11.07 23.42
C GLY A 252 -14.81 12.03 23.97
N THR A 253 -13.88 12.51 23.14
CA THR A 253 -12.84 13.46 23.61
C THR A 253 -13.42 14.86 23.72
N GLU A 254 -13.45 15.39 24.94
CA GLU A 254 -13.75 16.79 25.19
C GLU A 254 -12.58 17.67 24.75
N LYS A 255 -12.86 18.68 23.91
CA LYS A 255 -11.87 19.62 23.40
C LYS A 255 -12.25 21.07 23.73
N PRO A 256 -11.26 21.97 23.88
CA PRO A 256 -11.54 23.40 23.96
C PRO A 256 -12.31 23.90 22.73
N SER A 257 -13.11 24.96 22.91
CA SER A 257 -13.97 25.52 21.86
C SER A 257 -13.22 26.05 20.63
N TRP A 258 -11.94 26.41 20.78
CA TRP A 258 -11.10 26.92 19.70
C TRP A 258 -10.48 25.83 18.82
N VAL A 259 -10.56 24.56 19.22
CA VAL A 259 -10.09 23.44 18.41
C VAL A 259 -11.19 23.08 17.40
N ASN A 260 -10.85 22.99 16.12
CA ASN A 260 -11.81 22.63 15.07
C ASN A 260 -12.35 21.21 15.28
N SER A 261 -13.58 20.98 14.84
CA SER A 261 -14.18 19.64 14.86
C SER A 261 -13.73 18.84 13.64
N VAL A 262 -13.73 17.51 13.77
CA VAL A 262 -13.42 16.57 12.70
C VAL A 262 -14.61 15.63 12.50
N PRO A 263 -14.77 14.95 11.35
CA PRO A 263 -15.88 14.03 11.14
C PRO A 263 -15.89 12.88 12.15
N HIS A 264 -16.99 12.73 12.87
CA HIS A 264 -17.18 11.65 13.87
C HIS A 264 -17.12 10.25 13.25
N ASN A 265 -17.50 10.12 11.97
CA ASN A 265 -17.46 8.90 11.19
C ASN A 265 -16.17 8.76 10.34
N TYR A 266 -15.06 9.40 10.76
CA TYR A 266 -13.77 9.32 10.06
C TYR A 266 -13.41 7.87 9.67
N GLY A 267 -12.92 7.71 8.43
CA GLY A 267 -12.65 6.41 7.82
C GLY A 267 -13.82 5.84 7.00
N GLU A 268 -15.05 6.35 7.14
CA GLU A 268 -16.19 5.93 6.30
C GLU A 268 -16.24 6.69 4.97
N SER A 269 -16.81 6.07 3.94
CA SER A 269 -16.91 6.65 2.59
C SER A 269 -17.80 7.89 2.54
N ASN A 270 -18.76 8.02 3.46
CA ASN A 270 -19.66 9.18 3.58
C ASN A 270 -19.13 10.25 4.57
N ALA A 271 -17.94 10.09 5.15
CA ALA A 271 -17.33 11.10 6.02
C ALA A 271 -16.87 12.36 5.27
N GLY A 272 -16.85 12.30 3.93
CA GLY A 272 -16.39 13.39 3.08
C GLY A 272 -14.86 13.47 2.98
N THR A 273 -14.38 14.53 2.34
CA THR A 273 -12.95 14.80 2.17
C THR A 273 -12.44 15.59 3.36
N ILE A 274 -11.41 15.04 4.02
CA ILE A 274 -10.75 15.67 5.16
C ILE A 274 -9.86 16.81 4.68
N LYS A 275 -10.05 17.99 5.25
CA LYS A 275 -9.29 19.21 4.95
C LYS A 275 -8.01 19.28 5.78
N ALA A 276 -7.06 20.12 5.36
CA ALA A 276 -5.79 20.26 6.08
C ALA A 276 -5.93 20.57 7.59
N ASP A 277 -6.84 21.45 7.99
CA ASP A 277 -7.03 21.78 9.41
C ASP A 277 -7.63 20.62 10.22
N GLU A 278 -8.51 19.82 9.60
CA GLU A 278 -9.02 18.58 10.17
C GLU A 278 -7.90 17.52 10.27
N TRP A 279 -7.02 17.42 9.26
CA TRP A 279 -5.83 16.55 9.32
C TRP A 279 -4.89 16.94 10.45
N ARG A 280 -4.67 18.24 10.66
CA ARG A 280 -3.90 18.75 11.81
C ARG A 280 -4.52 18.30 13.11
N THR A 281 -5.83 18.45 13.25
CA THR A 281 -6.53 18.07 14.50
C THR A 281 -6.52 16.55 14.70
N LEU A 282 -6.74 15.76 13.65
CA LEU A 282 -6.67 14.30 13.71
C LEU A 282 -5.28 13.81 14.13
N SER A 283 -4.22 14.30 13.49
CA SER A 283 -2.84 13.85 13.73
C SER A 283 -2.25 14.30 15.06
N THR A 284 -2.67 15.46 15.59
CA THR A 284 -2.09 16.00 16.83
C THR A 284 -2.88 15.67 18.09
N LEU A 285 -4.16 15.34 17.96
CA LEU A 285 -5.04 15.09 19.10
C LEU A 285 -5.61 13.67 19.07
N TYR A 286 -6.46 13.37 18.09
CA TYR A 286 -7.31 12.17 18.13
C TYR A 286 -6.57 10.86 17.83
N LEU A 287 -5.77 10.84 16.76
CA LEU A 287 -5.04 9.63 16.36
C LEU A 287 -3.93 9.24 17.35
N PRO A 288 -3.12 10.16 17.92
CA PRO A 288 -2.22 9.80 19.01
C PRO A 288 -2.92 9.12 20.17
N ILE A 289 -4.03 9.69 20.67
CA ILE A 289 -4.80 9.11 21.76
C ILE A 289 -5.32 7.72 21.38
N ALA A 290 -5.99 7.61 20.23
CA ALA A 290 -6.59 6.36 19.80
C ALA A 290 -5.54 5.25 19.59
N LEU A 291 -4.44 5.55 18.89
CA LEU A 291 -3.42 4.55 18.56
C LEU A 291 -2.61 4.11 19.78
N VAL A 292 -2.31 5.02 20.72
CA VAL A 292 -1.65 4.66 21.99
C VAL A 292 -2.56 3.75 22.82
N LEU A 293 -3.87 4.04 22.90
CA LEU A 293 -4.81 3.17 23.60
C LEU A 293 -4.99 1.81 22.92
N LEU A 294 -4.91 1.76 21.59
CA LEU A 294 -5.04 0.52 20.84
C LEU A 294 -3.80 -0.38 20.96
N TRP A 295 -2.59 0.21 20.94
CA TRP A 295 -1.33 -0.52 20.69
C TRP A 295 -0.24 -0.31 21.74
N GLY A 296 -0.39 0.64 22.66
CA GLY A 296 0.67 1.07 23.57
C GLY A 296 0.92 0.16 24.78
N ASP A 297 -0.05 -0.66 25.19
CA ASP A 297 0.04 -1.49 26.40
C ASP A 297 -0.35 -2.95 26.14
N ARG A 298 0.20 -3.53 25.06
CA ARG A 298 -0.02 -4.94 24.73
C ARG A 298 1.18 -5.81 25.17
N PRO A 299 0.96 -7.07 25.62
CA PRO A 299 2.03 -8.00 25.93
C PRO A 299 2.94 -8.23 24.71
N MET A 300 4.24 -8.46 24.91
CA MET A 300 5.21 -8.65 23.82
C MET A 300 5.04 -9.99 23.08
N ASP A 301 3.93 -10.15 22.37
CA ASP A 301 3.80 -11.10 21.28
C ASP A 301 4.25 -10.45 19.95
N GLN A 302 4.36 -11.28 18.92
CA GLN A 302 4.82 -10.88 17.60
C GLN A 302 3.91 -9.83 16.94
N GLN A 303 2.60 -9.89 17.21
CA GLN A 303 1.61 -8.97 16.65
C GLN A 303 1.72 -7.59 17.31
N SER A 304 1.93 -7.56 18.62
CA SER A 304 2.08 -6.36 19.44
C SER A 304 3.38 -5.62 19.15
N ALA A 305 4.49 -6.34 18.92
CA ALA A 305 5.74 -5.72 18.48
C ALA A 305 5.58 -4.97 17.14
N ARG A 306 4.78 -5.53 16.21
CA ARG A 306 4.46 -4.89 14.93
C ARG A 306 3.60 -3.64 15.09
N PHE A 307 2.54 -3.72 15.90
CA PHE A 307 1.68 -2.57 16.17
C PHE A 307 2.44 -1.45 16.88
N MET A 308 3.36 -1.80 17.78
CA MET A 308 4.26 -0.85 18.42
C MET A 308 5.18 -0.17 17.40
N GLY A 309 5.84 -0.91 16.50
CA GLY A 309 6.68 -0.30 15.46
C GLY A 309 5.91 0.65 14.54
N LEU A 310 4.65 0.34 14.24
CA LEU A 310 3.79 1.22 13.47
C LEU A 310 3.33 2.45 14.26
N LEU A 311 3.05 2.28 15.56
CA LEU A 311 2.78 3.37 16.48
C LEU A 311 3.97 4.34 16.51
N ASP A 312 5.18 3.83 16.72
CA ASP A 312 6.42 4.61 16.75
C ASP A 312 6.63 5.38 15.45
N HIS A 313 6.46 4.73 14.31
CA HIS A 313 6.57 5.39 13.01
C HIS A 313 5.51 6.49 12.82
N THR A 314 4.29 6.24 13.29
CA THR A 314 3.19 7.22 13.23
C THR A 314 3.44 8.41 14.14
N MET A 315 3.88 8.17 15.39
CA MET A 315 4.21 9.23 16.34
C MET A 315 5.37 10.07 15.82
N ALA A 316 6.41 9.42 15.27
CA ALA A 316 7.53 10.14 14.65
C ALA A 316 7.06 11.12 13.56
N LEU A 317 6.13 10.69 12.68
CA LEU A 317 5.55 11.57 11.66
C LEU A 317 4.72 12.71 12.27
N PHE A 318 3.91 12.43 13.29
CA PHE A 318 3.03 13.44 13.89
C PHE A 318 3.78 14.47 14.75
N THR A 319 4.98 14.13 15.21
CA THR A 319 5.86 15.02 15.99
C THR A 319 6.92 15.76 15.16
N ALA A 320 7.04 15.45 13.87
CA ALA A 320 8.01 16.05 12.95
C ALA A 320 7.59 17.45 12.47
#